data_AF-J0WN53-F1
#
_entry.id   AF-J0WN53-F1
#
_cell.length_a   1.000
_cell.length_b   1.000
_cell.length_c   1.000
_cell.angle_alpha   90.00
_cell.angle_beta   90.00
_cell.angle_gamma   90.00
#
_symmetry.space_group_name_H-M   'P 1'
#
loop_
_entity.id
_entity.type
_entity.pdbx_description
1 polymer ?
#
loop_
_entity_poly.entity_id
_entity_poly.type
_entity_poly.pdbx_seq_one_letter_code
_entity_poly.pdbx_strand_id
1 'polypeptide(L)'
;NDAEREKYGFVEAGRREYTLRIGLADDCLARMRVAILAYCAVLRFKHANVTGQKMGTRAETKLDSQVKEIHRWRDAYRRHRDALVRLGLKVEDALKYRPLLDEDLKNLHQHTALRPPRLGEAREQAAWFWGGDR
;
A
#
# COMPACT_ATOMS: atom_id res chain seq x y z
N ASN A 1 -26.73 1.17 24.14
CA ASN A 1 -28.11 1.08 23.61
C ASN A 1 -28.15 1.79 22.26
N ASP A 2 -28.65 1.19 21.18
CA ASP A 2 -28.60 1.83 19.85
C ASP A 2 -29.49 3.09 19.77
N ALA A 3 -30.59 3.11 20.54
CA ALA A 3 -31.43 4.30 20.72
C ALA A 3 -30.69 5.50 21.35
N GLU A 4 -29.73 5.25 22.25
CA GLU A 4 -28.89 6.31 22.82
C GLU A 4 -27.87 6.80 21.80
N ARG A 5 -27.28 5.89 21.02
CA ARG A 5 -26.31 6.25 19.97
C ARG A 5 -26.93 7.12 18.90
N GLU A 6 -28.18 6.86 18.56
CA GLU A 6 -28.96 7.68 17.64
C GLU A 6 -29.31 9.04 18.26
N LYS A 7 -29.81 9.04 19.51
CA LYS A 7 -30.12 10.27 20.26
C LYS A 7 -28.93 11.23 20.38
N TYR A 8 -27.72 10.71 20.56
CA TYR A 8 -26.49 11.50 20.68
C TYR A 8 -25.76 11.73 19.34
N GLY A 9 -26.33 11.29 18.21
CA GLY A 9 -25.75 11.51 16.88
C GLY A 9 -24.50 10.67 16.57
N PHE A 10 -24.16 9.67 17.40
CA PHE A 10 -23.00 8.79 17.20
C PHE A 10 -23.14 7.91 15.95
N VAL A 11 -24.37 7.61 15.53
CA VAL A 11 -24.63 6.87 14.28
C VAL A 11 -24.16 7.69 13.06
N GLU A 12 -24.52 8.97 13.01
CA GLU A 12 -24.15 9.86 11.90
C GLU A 12 -22.64 10.16 11.92
N ALA A 13 -22.06 10.39 13.10
CA ALA A 13 -20.62 10.53 13.26
C ALA A 13 -19.86 9.28 12.77
N GLY A 14 -20.35 8.08 13.11
CA GLY A 14 -19.78 6.81 12.66
C GLY A 14 -19.83 6.64 11.14
N ARG A 15 -20.93 7.05 10.48
CA ARG A 15 -21.06 7.03 9.01
C ARG A 15 -20.07 7.97 8.34
N ARG A 16 -19.92 9.19 8.85
CA ARG A 16 -18.96 10.17 8.31
C ARG A 16 -17.52 9.70 8.49
N GLU A 17 -17.20 9.18 9.66
CA GLU A 17 -15.90 8.59 9.94
C GLU A 17 -15.63 7.40 9.01
N TYR A 18 -16.62 6.54 8.76
CA TYR A 18 -16.48 5.44 7.81
C TYR A 18 -16.07 5.95 6.42
N THR A 19 -16.82 6.92 5.86
CA THR A 19 -16.50 7.53 4.56
C THR A 19 -15.11 8.15 4.53
N LEU A 20 -14.71 8.84 5.60
CA LEU A 20 -13.37 9.40 5.73
C LEU A 20 -12.30 8.31 5.69
N ARG A 21 -12.49 7.21 6.43
CA ARG A 21 -11.52 6.11 6.49
C ARG A 21 -11.38 5.36 5.18
N ILE A 22 -12.46 5.22 4.41
CA ILE A 22 -12.44 4.67 3.04
C ILE A 22 -11.53 5.53 2.15
N GLY A 23 -11.77 6.85 2.11
CA GLY A 23 -10.95 7.77 1.32
C GLY A 23 -9.48 7.77 1.74
N LEU A 24 -9.22 7.80 3.05
CA LEU A 24 -7.85 7.73 3.58
C LEU A 24 -7.15 6.40 3.27
N ALA A 25 -7.88 5.28 3.27
CA ALA A 25 -7.34 3.98 2.89
C ALA A 25 -6.97 3.95 1.41
N ASP A 26 -7.83 4.49 0.53
CA ASP A 26 -7.55 4.65 -0.91
C ASP A 26 -6.30 5.50 -1.16
N ASP A 27 -6.22 6.66 -0.51
CA ASP A 27 -5.05 7.55 -0.61
C ASP A 27 -3.77 6.85 -0.16
N CYS A 28 -3.83 6.09 0.94
CA CYS A 28 -2.67 5.35 1.43
C CYS A 28 -2.23 4.29 0.42
N LEU A 29 -3.16 3.53 -0.18
CA LEU A 29 -2.83 2.54 -1.21
C LEU A 29 -2.26 3.22 -2.46
N ALA A 30 -2.82 4.35 -2.91
CA ALA A 30 -2.30 5.10 -4.04
C ALA A 30 -0.87 5.60 -3.78
N ARG A 31 -0.62 6.22 -2.62
CA ARG A 31 0.71 6.71 -2.25
C ARG A 31 1.72 5.57 -2.07
N MET A 32 1.28 4.43 -1.53
CA MET A 32 2.12 3.24 -1.43
C MET A 32 2.53 2.73 -2.82
N ARG A 33 1.61 2.64 -3.78
CA ARG A 33 1.90 2.27 -5.17
C ARG A 33 2.95 3.22 -5.80
N VAL A 34 2.81 4.53 -5.59
CA VAL A 34 3.78 5.53 -6.07
C VAL A 34 5.16 5.32 -5.43
N ALA A 35 5.22 5.11 -4.11
CA ALA A 35 6.48 4.86 -3.40
C ALA A 35 7.18 3.58 -3.90
N ILE A 36 6.41 2.52 -4.19
CA ILE A 36 6.93 1.28 -4.79
C ILE A 36 7.51 1.56 -6.19
N LEU A 37 6.78 2.29 -7.04
CA LEU A 37 7.28 2.66 -8.37
C LEU A 37 8.57 3.49 -8.30
N ALA A 38 8.66 4.42 -7.34
CA ALA A 38 9.84 5.22 -7.10
C ALA A 38 11.03 4.36 -6.61
N TYR A 39 10.82 3.45 -5.65
CA TYR A 39 11.82 2.47 -5.23
C TYR A 39 12.38 1.69 -6.42
N CYS A 40 11.48 1.18 -7.26
CA CYS A 40 11.86 0.41 -8.44
C CYS A 40 12.63 1.25 -9.47
N ALA A 41 12.27 2.52 -9.67
CA ALA A 41 13.02 3.43 -10.52
C ALA A 41 14.46 3.67 -9.99
N VAL A 42 14.62 3.87 -8.68
CA VAL A 42 15.94 4.02 -8.05
C VAL A 42 16.76 2.75 -8.17
N LEU A 43 16.13 1.58 -7.99
CA LEU A 43 16.80 0.29 -8.12
C LEU A 43 17.34 0.08 -9.55
N ARG A 44 16.54 0.39 -10.58
CA ARG A 44 17.00 0.38 -11.98
C ARG A 44 18.17 1.31 -12.21
N PHE A 45 18.07 2.54 -11.72
CA PHE A 45 19.13 3.53 -11.88
C PHE A 45 20.44 3.04 -11.24
N LYS A 46 20.35 2.46 -10.04
CA LYS A 46 21.49 1.85 -9.34
C LYS A 46 22.14 0.75 -10.19
N HIS A 47 21.36 -0.22 -10.67
CA HIS A 47 21.89 -1.32 -11.48
C HIS A 47 22.54 -0.86 -12.78
N ALA A 48 22.01 0.17 -13.44
CA ALA A 48 22.52 0.62 -14.73
C ALA A 48 23.71 1.60 -14.63
N ASN A 49 23.80 2.42 -13.57
CA ASN A 49 24.69 3.59 -13.55
C ASN A 49 25.68 3.63 -12.39
N VAL A 50 25.47 2.82 -11.34
CA VAL A 50 26.28 2.93 -10.13
C VAL A 50 27.43 1.95 -10.16
N THR A 51 28.62 2.47 -10.46
CA THR A 51 29.90 1.76 -10.34
C THR A 51 30.73 2.41 -9.22
N GLY A 52 31.26 1.59 -8.30
CA GLY A 52 32.13 2.05 -7.21
C GLY A 52 31.41 2.40 -5.89
N GLN A 53 32.18 2.39 -4.79
CA GLN A 53 31.66 2.37 -3.41
C GLN A 53 30.88 3.64 -3.02
N LYS A 54 31.39 4.84 -3.33
CA LYS A 54 30.77 6.12 -2.94
C LYS A 54 29.40 6.34 -3.57
N MET A 55 29.25 6.00 -4.85
CA MET A 55 27.97 6.07 -5.56
C MET A 55 27.02 4.97 -5.08
N GLY A 56 27.57 3.79 -4.71
CA GLY A 56 26.85 2.70 -4.06
C GLY A 56 26.15 3.14 -2.78
N THR A 57 26.87 3.77 -1.86
CA THR A 57 26.30 4.23 -0.58
C THR A 57 25.17 5.24 -0.77
N ARG A 58 25.32 6.19 -1.71
CA ARG A 58 24.27 7.18 -2.01
C ARG A 58 23.01 6.55 -2.57
N ALA A 59 23.17 5.59 -3.49
CA ALA A 59 22.05 4.85 -4.05
C ALA A 59 21.34 4.01 -2.98
N GLU A 60 22.10 3.40 -2.07
CA GLU A 60 21.55 2.66 -0.92
C GLU A 60 20.74 3.56 0.00
N THR A 61 21.28 4.72 0.38
CA THR A 61 20.55 5.70 1.20
C THR A 61 19.23 6.12 0.55
N LYS A 62 19.22 6.26 -0.78
CA LYS A 62 17.99 6.58 -1.52
C LYS A 62 17.00 5.42 -1.53
N LEU A 63 17.47 4.18 -1.69
CA LEU A 63 16.63 2.98 -1.60
C LEU A 63 16.00 2.85 -0.22
N ASP A 64 16.79 3.00 0.85
CA ASP A 64 16.31 2.98 2.24
C ASP A 64 15.24 4.06 2.48
N SER A 65 15.44 5.24 1.90
CA SER A 65 14.45 6.32 2.00
C SER A 65 13.12 5.92 1.36
N GLN A 66 13.15 5.21 0.22
CA GLN A 66 11.93 4.74 -0.44
C GLN A 66 11.27 3.60 0.33
N VAL A 67 12.05 2.67 0.89
CA VAL A 67 11.53 1.58 1.76
C VAL A 67 10.82 2.16 2.98
N LYS A 68 11.40 3.17 3.63
CA LYS A 68 10.75 3.88 4.74
C LYS A 68 9.42 4.51 4.33
N GLU A 69 9.35 5.10 3.14
CA GLU A 69 8.12 5.70 2.64
C GLU A 69 7.05 4.64 2.32
N ILE A 70 7.44 3.49 1.76
CA ILE A 70 6.54 2.35 1.56
C ILE A 70 5.97 1.88 2.90
N HIS A 71 6.83 1.68 3.91
CA HIS A 71 6.41 1.25 5.25
C HIS A 71 5.49 2.27 5.93
N ARG A 72 5.77 3.57 5.76
CA ARG A 72 4.91 4.64 6.27
C ARG A 72 3.48 4.53 5.73
N TRP A 73 3.32 4.35 4.42
CA TRP A 73 2.00 4.23 3.80
C TRP A 73 1.32 2.90 4.11
N ARG A 74 2.09 1.80 4.21
CA ARG A 74 1.60 0.50 4.72
C ARG A 74 1.00 0.65 6.12
N ASP A 75 1.72 1.29 7.04
CA ASP A 75 1.28 1.42 8.43
C ASP A 75 0.10 2.39 8.56
N ALA A 76 0.03 3.43 7.72
CA ALA A 76 -1.14 4.30 7.62
C ALA A 76 -2.37 3.53 7.11
N TYR A 77 -2.22 2.75 6.04
CA TYR A 77 -3.28 1.90 5.51
C TYR A 77 -3.80 0.92 6.57
N ARG A 78 -2.91 0.18 7.25
CA ARG A 78 -3.28 -0.77 8.32
C ARG A 78 -4.10 -0.09 9.41
N ARG A 79 -3.69 1.11 9.86
CA ARG A 79 -4.45 1.88 10.87
C ARG A 79 -5.86 2.26 10.39
N HIS A 80 -6.00 2.71 9.14
CA HIS A 80 -7.31 3.08 8.60
C HIS A 80 -8.21 1.87 8.38
N ARG A 81 -7.63 0.75 7.92
CA ARG A 81 -8.35 -0.51 7.81
C ARG A 81 -8.82 -1.03 9.17
N ASP A 82 -7.98 -0.99 10.20
CA ASP A 82 -8.38 -1.40 11.55
C ASP A 82 -9.52 -0.54 12.10
N ALA A 83 -9.50 0.76 11.80
CA ALA A 83 -10.62 1.65 12.13
C ALA A 83 -11.90 1.27 11.37
N LEU A 84 -11.82 0.95 10.06
CA LEU A 84 -12.97 0.46 9.29
C LEU A 84 -13.53 -0.85 9.87
N VAL A 85 -12.67 -1.79 10.23
CA VAL A 85 -13.09 -3.06 10.86
C VAL A 85 -13.84 -2.79 12.16
N ARG A 86 -13.36 -1.87 13.00
CA ARG A 86 -14.04 -1.46 14.24
C ARG A 86 -15.37 -0.74 14.01
N LEU A 87 -15.52 -0.06 12.88
CA LEU A 87 -16.76 0.60 12.45
C LEU A 87 -17.74 -0.36 11.75
N GLY A 88 -17.39 -1.63 11.60
CA GLY A 88 -18.20 -2.63 10.90
C GLY A 88 -18.00 -2.60 9.39
N LEU A 89 -16.75 -2.80 8.95
CA LEU A 89 -16.36 -2.91 7.54
C LEU A 89 -17.37 -3.76 6.77
N LYS A 90 -18.03 -3.13 5.78
CA LYS A 90 -19.05 -3.78 4.95
C LYS A 90 -18.41 -4.88 4.10
N VAL A 91 -19.18 -5.92 3.78
CA VAL A 91 -18.71 -7.05 2.97
C VAL A 91 -18.25 -6.60 1.58
N GLU A 92 -18.96 -5.64 0.97
CA GLU A 92 -18.61 -5.02 -0.32
C GLU A 92 -17.24 -4.35 -0.27
N ASP A 93 -16.99 -3.60 0.80
CA ASP A 93 -15.73 -2.89 1.02
C ASP A 93 -14.59 -3.84 1.45
N ALA A 94 -14.90 -4.96 2.10
CA ALA A 94 -13.91 -5.94 2.55
C ALA A 94 -13.14 -6.60 1.39
N LEU A 95 -13.76 -6.70 0.21
CA LEU A 95 -13.10 -7.19 -1.01
C LEU A 95 -12.02 -6.23 -1.52
N LYS A 96 -12.26 -4.92 -1.35
CA LYS A 96 -11.34 -3.84 -1.76
C LYS A 96 -10.27 -3.57 -0.69
N TYR A 97 -10.67 -3.49 0.58
CA TYR A 97 -9.79 -3.17 1.72
C TYR A 97 -9.31 -4.44 2.44
N ARG A 98 -8.56 -5.27 1.71
CA ARG A 98 -8.00 -6.52 2.24
C ARG A 98 -6.90 -6.25 3.27
N PRO A 99 -6.65 -7.18 4.22
CA PRO A 99 -5.46 -7.10 5.07
C PRO A 99 -4.20 -6.99 4.21
N LEU A 100 -3.34 -6.03 4.54
CA LEU A 100 -2.03 -5.88 3.88
C LEU A 100 -0.98 -6.58 4.73
N LEU A 101 -0.50 -7.72 4.29
CA LEU A 101 0.52 -8.52 4.97
C LEU A 101 1.93 -8.08 4.56
N ASP A 102 2.94 -8.42 5.36
CA ASP A 102 4.32 -8.11 4.98
C ASP A 102 4.77 -8.96 3.77
N GLU A 103 4.18 -10.14 3.60
CA GLU A 103 4.32 -11.00 2.41
C GLU A 103 3.93 -10.28 1.11
N ASP A 104 2.88 -9.45 1.15
CA ASP A 104 2.40 -8.68 0.00
C ASP A 104 3.46 -7.65 -0.48
N LEU A 105 4.49 -7.37 0.32
CA LEU A 105 5.56 -6.42 0.06
C LEU A 105 6.93 -7.08 -0.20
N LYS A 106 7.05 -8.42 -0.20
CA LYS A 106 8.34 -9.10 -0.41
C LYS A 106 8.83 -9.03 -1.86
N ASN A 107 7.92 -9.03 -2.84
CA ASN A 107 8.23 -9.10 -4.28
C ASN A 107 7.86 -7.84 -5.08
N LEU A 108 8.00 -6.66 -4.48
CA LEU A 108 7.61 -5.36 -5.07
C LEU A 108 8.23 -5.07 -6.45
N HIS A 109 9.44 -5.55 -6.69
CA HIS A 109 10.19 -5.38 -7.93
C HIS A 109 9.73 -6.31 -9.06
N GLN A 110 8.96 -7.36 -8.76
CA GLN A 110 8.50 -8.35 -9.73
C GLN A 110 7.17 -7.95 -10.38
N HIS A 111 6.33 -7.19 -9.66
CA HIS A 111 5.03 -6.74 -10.15
C HIS A 111 5.07 -5.39 -10.86
N THR A 112 6.20 -4.70 -10.80
CA THR A 112 6.48 -3.54 -11.63
C THR A 112 7.14 -3.99 -12.93
N ALA A 113 6.96 -3.26 -14.03
CA ALA A 113 7.51 -3.58 -15.37
C ALA A 113 9.05 -3.66 -15.45
N LEU A 114 9.74 -3.72 -14.31
CA LEU A 114 11.18 -3.88 -14.17
C LEU A 114 11.70 -5.24 -14.65
N ARG A 115 10.89 -6.28 -14.48
CA ARG A 115 11.26 -7.63 -14.93
C ARG A 115 10.13 -8.17 -15.80
N PRO A 116 10.18 -8.02 -17.13
CA PRO A 116 9.36 -8.86 -17.99
C PRO A 116 9.64 -10.33 -17.60
N PRO A 117 8.60 -11.15 -17.38
CA PRO A 117 8.79 -12.53 -16.97
C PRO A 117 9.67 -13.23 -17.99
N ARG A 118 10.70 -13.94 -17.53
CA ARG A 118 11.54 -14.73 -18.42
C ARG A 118 10.70 -15.89 -18.99
N LEU A 119 11.02 -16.33 -20.20
CA LEU A 119 10.32 -17.47 -20.81
C LEU A 119 10.49 -18.70 -19.88
N GLY A 120 9.37 -19.26 -19.41
CA GLY A 120 9.34 -20.38 -18.45
C GLY A 120 9.19 -19.99 -16.97
N GLU A 121 9.21 -18.70 -16.64
CA GLU A 121 8.95 -18.23 -15.28
C GLU A 121 7.44 -18.08 -15.05
N ALA A 122 6.93 -18.72 -13.99
CA ALA A 122 5.53 -18.57 -13.61
C ALA A 122 5.25 -17.09 -13.30
N ARG A 123 4.17 -16.53 -13.88
CA ARG A 123 3.71 -15.19 -13.52
C ARG A 123 3.20 -15.24 -12.08
N GLU A 124 3.99 -14.72 -11.14
CA GLU A 124 3.49 -14.49 -9.79
C GLU A 124 2.31 -13.51 -9.86
N GLN A 125 1.20 -13.85 -9.19
CA GLN A 125 0.02 -13.00 -9.16
C GLN A 125 0.38 -11.66 -8.53
N ALA A 126 0.06 -10.57 -9.23
CA ALA A 126 0.25 -9.22 -8.69
C ALA A 126 -0.48 -9.08 -7.35
N ALA A 127 0.19 -8.46 -6.37
CA ALA A 127 -0.42 -8.16 -5.10
C ALA A 127 -1.78 -7.46 -5.29
N TRP A 128 -2.77 -7.83 -4.48
CA TRP A 128 -4.17 -7.47 -4.68
C TRP A 128 -4.41 -5.95 -4.77
N PHE A 129 -3.58 -5.14 -4.11
CA PHE A 129 -3.68 -3.68 -4.09
C PHE A 129 -3.32 -3.01 -5.43
N TRP A 130 -2.80 -3.75 -6.41
CA TRP A 130 -2.56 -3.25 -7.76
C TRP A 130 -3.82 -3.27 -8.65
N GLY A 131 -4.79 -4.14 -8.35
CA GLY A 131 -5.96 -4.38 -9.19
C GLY A 131 -7.16 -3.46 -8.95
N GLY A 132 -7.01 -2.42 -8.13
CA GLY A 132 -8.12 -1.62 -7.60
C GLY A 132 -8.86 -0.68 -8.57
N ASP A 133 -8.49 -0.61 -9.85
CA ASP A 133 -9.08 0.27 -10.87
C ASP A 133 -9.74 -0.51 -12.04
N ARG A 134 -10.29 -1.70 -11.80
CA ARG A 134 -11.09 -2.42 -12.82
C ARG A 134 -12.58 -2.37 -12.52
#